data_AF-A0A323VER7-F1
#
_entry.id   AF-A0A323VER7-F1
#
_cell.length_a   1.000
_cell.length_b   1.000
_cell.length_c   1.000
_cell.angle_alpha   90.00
_cell.angle_beta   90.00
_cell.angle_gamma   90.00
#
_symmetry.space_group_name_H-M   'P 1'
#
loop_
_entity.id
_entity.type
_entity.pdbx_description
1 polymer ?
#
loop_
_entity_poly.entity_id
_entity_poly.type
_entity_poly.pdbx_seq_one_letter_code
_entity_poly.pdbx_strand_id
1 'polypeptide(L)' 'MIHVLPTTSRALVAIIDPASEPEPPTELLRRLYGLTNAEALVALRVLRCEGVAATAEALSVSPTTVRTHLRHIFE' A
#
# COMPACT_ATOMS: atom_id res chain seq x y z
N MET A 1 31.88 10.30 -43.44
CA MET A 1 32.36 9.74 -42.15
C MET A 1 31.24 9.98 -41.14
N ILE A 2 30.46 8.94 -40.81
CA ILE A 2 29.34 9.06 -39.86
C ILE A 2 29.89 8.72 -38.48
N HIS A 3 29.92 9.70 -37.57
CA HIS A 3 30.17 9.44 -36.15
C HIS A 3 28.87 8.95 -35.51
N VAL A 4 28.78 7.63 -35.29
CA VAL A 4 27.77 7.06 -34.40
C VAL A 4 28.24 7.35 -32.97
N LEU A 5 27.55 8.26 -32.29
CA LEU A 5 27.74 8.46 -30.85
C LEU A 5 27.20 7.21 -30.12
N PRO A 6 27.95 6.61 -29.20
CA PRO A 6 27.47 5.47 -28.46
C PRO A 6 26.32 5.91 -27.54
N THR A 7 25.11 5.41 -27.81
CA THR A 7 23.96 5.54 -26.92
C THR A 7 24.26 4.77 -25.65
N THR A 8 24.83 5.44 -24.64
CA THR A 8 25.09 4.81 -23.34
C THR A 8 23.76 4.67 -22.63
N SER A 9 23.09 3.54 -22.85
CA SER A 9 21.90 3.17 -22.11
C SER A 9 22.28 2.95 -20.65
N ARG A 10 21.62 3.66 -19.73
CA ARG A 10 21.80 3.52 -18.29
C ARG A 10 20.53 2.92 -17.71
N ALA A 11 20.69 1.90 -16.88
CA ALA A 11 19.60 1.29 -16.14
C ALA A 11 19.78 1.54 -14.63
N LEU A 12 18.68 1.77 -13.94
CA LEU A 12 18.60 1.76 -12.48
C LEU A 12 17.98 0.42 -12.07
N VAL A 13 18.68 -0.33 -11.22
CA VAL A 13 18.14 -1.54 -10.59
C VAL A 13 17.95 -1.23 -9.12
N ALA A 14 16.69 -1.15 -8.69
CA ALA A 14 16.34 -1.04 -7.28
C ALA A 14 16.01 -2.44 -6.75
N ILE A 15 16.80 -2.93 -5.81
CA ILE A 15 16.49 -4.14 -5.04
C ILE A 15 15.78 -3.66 -3.78
N ILE A 16 14.49 -3.97 -3.68
CA ILE A 16 13.66 -3.66 -2.52
C ILE A 16 13.54 -4.96 -1.74
N ASP A 17 13.95 -4.94 -0.47
CA ASP A 17 13.72 -6.05 0.44
C ASP A 17 12.24 -6.06 0.85
N PRO A 18 11.44 -7.06 0.44
CA PRO A 18 10.03 -7.14 0.82
C PRO A 18 9.85 -7.40 2.33
N ALA A 19 10.86 -7.92 3.03
CA ALA A 19 10.81 -8.10 4.48
C ALA A 19 11.10 -6.78 5.24
N SER A 20 11.72 -5.81 4.58
CA SER A 20 12.00 -4.48 5.11
C SER A 20 11.06 -3.43 4.52
N GLU A 21 9.82 -3.77 4.19
CA GLU A 21 8.82 -2.76 3.81
C GLU A 21 8.62 -1.81 5.00
N PRO A 22 9.11 -0.56 4.93
CA PRO A 22 8.75 0.40 5.95
C PRO A 22 7.25 0.60 5.80
N GLU A 23 6.51 0.33 6.87
CA GLU A 23 5.07 0.46 6.88
C GLU A 23 4.71 1.83 6.29
N PRO A 24 3.96 1.87 5.16
CA PRO A 24 3.71 3.14 4.49
C PRO A 24 3.05 4.05 5.52
N PRO A 25 3.59 5.27 5.75
CA PRO A 25 3.05 6.13 6.78
C PRO A 25 1.54 6.26 6.56
N THR A 26 0.72 6.01 7.59
CA THR A 26 -0.74 6.10 7.48
C THR A 26 -1.17 7.42 6.83
N GLU A 27 -0.44 8.49 7.13
CA GLU A 27 -0.61 9.82 6.57
C GLU A 27 -0.39 9.89 5.05
N LEU A 28 0.56 9.10 4.52
CA LEU A 28 0.81 9.01 3.08
C LEU A 28 -0.38 8.35 2.37
N LEU A 29 -0.92 7.25 2.91
CA LEU A 29 -2.09 6.57 2.34
C LEU A 29 -3.32 7.48 2.33
N ARG A 30 -3.57 8.21 3.43
CA ARG A 30 -4.64 9.20 3.52
C ARG A 30 -4.51 10.29 2.46
N ARG A 31 -3.31 10.83 2.29
CA ARG A 31 -3.08 11.94 1.36
C ARG A 31 -3.10 11.51 -0.11
N LEU A 32 -2.62 10.32 -0.44
CA LEU A 32 -2.58 9.83 -1.83
C LEU A 32 -3.96 9.35 -2.32
N TYR A 33 -4.75 8.75 -1.43
CA TYR A 33 -6.01 8.09 -1.80
C TYR A 33 -7.26 8.75 -1.19
N GLY A 34 -7.11 9.87 -0.48
CA GLY A 34 -8.23 10.58 0.13
C GLY A 34 -8.87 9.84 1.32
N LEU A 35 -8.15 8.91 1.94
CA LEU A 35 -8.70 8.06 3.00
C LEU A 35 -8.93 8.84 4.30
N THR A 36 -10.00 8.49 4.98
CA THR A 36 -10.19 8.80 6.40
C THR A 36 -9.17 8.06 7.28
N ASN A 37 -9.06 8.44 8.55
CA ASN A 37 -8.17 7.78 9.49
C ASN A 37 -8.53 6.28 9.66
N ALA A 38 -9.82 5.96 9.69
CA ALA A 38 -10.30 4.58 9.82
C ALA A 38 -9.96 3.73 8.59
N GLU A 39 -10.15 4.28 7.39
CA GLU A 39 -9.85 3.58 6.13
C GLU A 39 -8.36 3.30 5.96
N ALA A 40 -7.48 4.23 6.33
CA ALA A 40 -6.04 4.02 6.25
C ALA A 40 -5.55 2.92 7.21
N LEU A 41 -6.15 2.81 8.40
CA LEU A 41 -5.85 1.73 9.35
C LEU A 41 -6.32 0.34 8.86
N VAL A 42 -7.43 0.30 8.12
CA VAL A 42 -7.91 -0.92 7.46
C VAL A 42 -6.99 -1.30 6.30
N ALA A 43 -6.62 -0.33 5.45
CA ALA A 43 -5.74 -0.56 4.30
C ALA A 43 -4.37 -1.13 4.72
N LEU A 44 -3.77 -0.63 5.81
CA LEU A 44 -2.50 -1.14 6.35
C LEU A 44 -2.57 -2.61 6.76
N ARG A 45 -3.65 -3.02 7.43
CA ARG A 45 -3.82 -4.43 7.86
C ARG A 45 -4.10 -5.36 6.69
N VAL A 46 -4.77 -4.85 5.65
CA VAL A 46 -4.99 -5.60 4.41
C VAL A 46 -3.70 -5.78 3.61
N LEU A 47 -2.84 -4.75 3.56
CA LEU A 47 -1.50 -4.85 2.96
C LEU A 47 -0.65 -5.94 3.64
N ARG A 48 -0.84 -6.14 4.94
CA ARG A 48 -0.18 -7.21 5.71
C ARG A 48 -0.78 -8.61 5.49
N CYS A 49 -1.77 -8.76 4.59
CA CYS A 49 -2.48 -10.01 4.30
C CYS A 49 -3.12 -10.68 5.54
N GLU A 50 -3.39 -9.92 6.61
CA GLU A 50 -3.94 -10.44 7.88
C GLU A 50 -5.40 -10.90 7.75
N GLY A 51 -6.10 -10.43 6.71
CA GLY A 51 -7.47 -10.80 6.39
C GLY A 51 -8.51 -10.10 7.27
N VAL A 52 -9.78 -10.23 6.88
CA VAL A 52 -10.91 -9.49 7.45
C VAL A 52 -11.12 -9.79 8.94
N ALA A 53 -10.95 -11.05 9.35
CA ALA A 53 -11.18 -11.48 10.72
C ALA A 53 -10.13 -10.90 11.70
N ALA A 54 -8.84 -11.05 11.36
CA ALA A 54 -7.77 -10.49 12.18
C ALA A 54 -7.82 -8.95 12.22
N THR A 55 -8.19 -8.32 11.09
CA THR A 55 -8.39 -6.87 11.03
C THR A 55 -9.51 -6.41 11.97
N ALA A 56 -10.63 -7.14 12.00
CA ALA A 56 -11.77 -6.85 12.87
C ALA A 56 -11.40 -6.95 14.35
N GLU A 57 -10.69 -8.01 14.72
CA GLU A 57 -10.16 -8.22 16.08
C GLU A 57 -9.22 -7.09 16.49
N ALA A 58 -8.22 -6.79 15.66
CA ALA A 58 -7.22 -5.77 15.95
C ALA A 58 -7.79 -4.34 16.03
N LEU A 59 -8.95 -4.09 15.42
CA LEU A 59 -9.65 -2.80 15.44
C LEU A 59 -10.84 -2.78 16.40
N SER A 60 -11.15 -3.89 17.07
CA SER A 60 -12.34 -4.02 17.94
C SER A 60 -13.65 -3.64 17.23
N VAL A 61 -13.81 -4.06 15.97
CA VAL A 61 -15.01 -3.84 15.16
C VAL A 61 -15.55 -5.16 14.62
N SER A 62 -16.74 -5.13 14.01
CA SER A 62 -17.29 -6.33 13.36
C SER A 62 -16.58 -6.62 12.02
N PRO A 63 -16.48 -7.90 11.60
CA PRO A 63 -16.01 -8.25 10.24
C PRO A 63 -16.83 -7.60 9.13
N THR A 64 -18.10 -7.35 9.38
CA THR A 64 -19.02 -6.66 8.45
C THR A 64 -18.60 -5.21 8.25
N THR A 65 -18.23 -4.51 9.32
CA THR A 65 -17.70 -3.13 9.27
C THR A 65 -16.42 -3.06 8.46
N VAL A 66 -15.51 -4.03 8.62
CA VAL A 66 -14.27 -4.12 7.82
C VAL A 66 -14.59 -4.29 6.33
N ARG A 67 -15.54 -5.17 5.97
CA ARG A 67 -15.96 -5.34 4.57
C ARG A 67 -16.57 -4.07 3.97
N THR A 68 -17.35 -3.31 4.74
CA THR A 68 -17.88 -2.02 4.31
C THR A 68 -16.76 -1.03 4.00
N HIS A 69 -15.76 -0.92 4.87
CA HIS A 69 -14.59 -0.08 4.60
C HIS A 69 -13.81 -0.53 3.36
N LEU A 70 -13.60 -1.83 3.18
CA LEU A 70 -12.93 -2.35 1.99
C LEU A 70 -13.69 -2.02 0.70
N ARG A 71 -15.01 -2.13 0.72
CA ARG A 71 -15.82 -1.76 -0.44
C ARG A 71 -15.62 -0.30 -0.84
N HIS A 72 -15.65 0.63 0.12
CA HIS A 72 -15.41 2.05 -0.18
C HIS A 72 -13.96 2.32 -0.64
N ILE A 73 -12.98 1.57 -0.16
CA ILE A 73 -11.56 1.74 -0.57
C ILE A 73 -11.34 1.33 -2.04
N PHE A 74 -12.11 0.36 -2.56
CA PHE A 74 -11.95 -0.19 -3.91
C PHE A 74 -13.00 0.32 -4.92
N GLU A 75 -13.85 1.27 -4.53
CA GLU A 75 -14.76 2.02 -5.42
C GLU A 75 -14.06 3.28 -5.97
#